data_AF-A0A418KG09-F1
#
_entry.id   AF-A0A418KG09-F1
#
_cell.length_a   1.000
_cell.length_b   1.000
_cell.length_c   1.000
_cell.angle_alpha   90.00
_cell.angle_beta   90.00
_cell.angle_gamma   90.00
#
_symmetry.space_group_name_H-M   'P 1'
#
loop_
_entity.id
_entity.type
_entity.pdbx_description
1 polymer ?
#
loop_
_entity_poly.entity_id
_entity_poly.type
_entity_poly.pdbx_seq_one_letter_code
_entity_poly.pdbx_strand_id
1 'polypeptide(L)'
;MRRRTGLVELVHEEGPALFTFLLAAGFEGPERISDGIAYHRMGLHIEIGHHGGREPELGTVVVRGDRRQSLADLYTAAGCGPAQDVPSNAHSPALVRTRLRQQAAALQRLLPTLLPGEAVGGGG
;
A
#
# COMPACT_ATOMS: atom_id res chain seq x y z
N MET A 1 12.59 -3.34 -22.49
CA MET A 1 12.40 -4.15 -21.26
C MET A 1 13.13 -3.60 -20.01
N ARG A 2 14.30 -2.93 -20.11
CA ARG A 2 15.06 -2.42 -18.93
C ARG A 2 14.35 -1.39 -18.03
N ARG A 3 13.36 -0.64 -18.52
CA ARG A 3 12.71 0.43 -17.72
C ARG A 3 11.77 -0.11 -16.64
N ARG A 4 11.08 -1.24 -16.86
CA ARG A 4 10.13 -1.79 -15.88
C ARG A 4 10.86 -2.37 -14.66
N THR A 5 11.93 -3.13 -14.91
CA THR A 5 12.77 -3.71 -13.84
C THR A 5 13.28 -2.63 -12.90
N GLY A 6 13.80 -1.52 -13.43
CA GLY A 6 14.30 -0.42 -12.60
C GLY A 6 13.24 0.34 -11.79
N LEU A 7 11.96 0.31 -12.19
CA LEU A 7 10.89 0.94 -11.39
C LEU A 7 10.43 0.02 -10.26
N VAL A 8 10.36 -1.29 -10.50
CA VAL A 8 10.07 -2.27 -9.43
C VAL A 8 11.21 -2.33 -8.42
N GLU A 9 12.47 -2.32 -8.88
CA GLU A 9 13.64 -2.23 -7.99
C GLU A 9 13.57 -1.00 -7.08
N LEU A 10 13.12 0.14 -7.61
CA LEU A 10 12.93 1.35 -6.81
C LEU A 10 11.87 1.16 -5.71
N VAL A 11 10.80 0.40 -5.97
CA VAL A 11 9.82 0.03 -4.94
C VAL A 11 10.45 -0.89 -3.90
N HIS A 12 11.27 -1.85 -4.30
CA HIS A 12 11.99 -2.75 -3.38
C HIS A 12 13.03 -2.03 -2.51
N GLU A 13 13.64 -0.96 -3.02
CA GLU A 13 14.67 -0.18 -2.32
C GLU A 13 14.06 0.87 -1.39
N GLU A 14 13.10 1.66 -1.87
CA GLU A 14 12.57 2.81 -1.10
C GLU A 14 11.31 2.48 -0.30
N GLY A 15 10.52 1.51 -0.76
CA GLY A 15 9.28 1.10 -0.10
C GLY A 15 9.48 0.71 1.37
N PRO A 16 10.43 -0.19 1.73
CA PRO A 16 10.62 -0.64 3.12
C PRO A 16 10.73 0.50 4.15
N ALA A 17 11.46 1.56 3.81
CA ALA A 17 11.64 2.71 4.70
C ALA A 17 10.35 3.54 4.85
N LEU A 18 9.61 3.74 3.75
CA LEU A 18 8.38 4.53 3.74
C LEU A 18 7.21 3.82 4.44
N PHE A 19 7.17 2.50 4.39
CA PHE A 19 6.10 1.67 4.94
C PHE A 19 6.46 1.02 6.28
N THR A 20 7.56 1.44 6.93
CA THR A 20 8.01 0.92 8.23
C THR A 20 6.96 1.02 9.34
N PHE A 21 6.02 1.97 9.24
CA PHE A 21 4.90 2.10 10.18
C PHE A 21 3.98 0.87 10.22
N LEU A 22 3.96 0.04 9.17
CA LEU A 22 3.22 -1.22 9.17
C LEU A 22 3.81 -2.22 10.17
N LEU A 23 5.13 -2.21 10.37
CA LEU A 23 5.79 -3.04 11.37
C LEU A 23 5.34 -2.66 12.79
N ALA A 24 5.28 -1.34 13.07
CA ALA A 24 4.76 -0.83 14.33
C ALA A 24 3.27 -1.16 14.55
N ALA A 25 2.53 -1.39 13.47
CA ALA A 25 1.13 -1.79 13.50
C ALA A 25 0.92 -3.32 13.56
N GLY A 26 2.00 -4.09 13.75
CA GLY A 26 1.94 -5.54 13.92
C GLY A 26 1.85 -6.33 12.61
N PHE A 27 2.27 -5.74 11.49
CA PHE A 27 2.51 -6.49 10.26
C PHE A 27 3.92 -7.08 10.24
N GLU A 28 4.06 -8.23 9.60
CA GLU A 28 5.31 -8.85 9.20
C GLU A 28 5.69 -8.42 7.77
N GLY A 29 6.99 -8.37 7.48
CA GLY A 29 7.54 -7.96 6.18
C GLY A 29 8.66 -6.91 6.30
N PRO A 30 9.01 -6.22 5.20
CA PRO A 30 8.47 -6.39 3.86
C PRO A 30 8.96 -7.68 3.19
N GLU A 31 8.03 -8.43 2.60
CA GLU A 31 8.33 -9.47 1.61
C GLU A 31 8.53 -8.83 0.23
N ARG A 32 9.56 -9.24 -0.52
CA ARG A 32 9.72 -8.81 -1.91
C ARG A 32 8.90 -9.73 -2.82
N ILE A 33 7.96 -9.16 -3.54
CA ILE A 33 7.13 -9.83 -4.55
C ILE A 33 7.50 -9.35 -5.95
N SER A 34 7.02 -10.05 -6.99
CA SER A 34 7.43 -9.81 -8.39
C SER A 34 7.19 -8.39 -8.86
N ASP A 35 6.13 -7.72 -8.39
CA ASP A 35 5.76 -6.37 -8.81
C ASP A 35 6.02 -5.31 -7.72
N GLY A 36 6.59 -5.67 -6.56
CA GLY A 36 6.84 -4.72 -5.48
C GLY A 36 7.07 -5.36 -4.11
N ILE A 37 6.47 -4.81 -3.05
CA ILE A 37 6.63 -5.31 -1.68
C ILE A 37 5.29 -5.64 -1.05
N ALA A 38 5.31 -6.52 -0.05
CA ALA A 38 4.10 -6.90 0.66
C ALA A 38 4.31 -7.01 2.18
N TYR A 39 3.23 -6.78 2.92
CA TYR A 39 3.17 -6.84 4.38
C TYR A 39 1.99 -7.70 4.81
N HIS A 40 2.17 -8.47 5.87
CA HIS A 40 1.23 -9.53 6.26
C HIS A 40 0.85 -9.39 7.73
N ARG A 41 -0.43 -9.57 8.03
CA ARG A 41 -0.96 -9.70 9.38
C ARG A 41 -2.08 -10.74 9.35
N MET A 42 -2.41 -11.32 10.49
CA MET A 42 -3.52 -12.27 10.57
C MET A 42 -4.81 -11.67 9.97
N GLY A 43 -5.31 -12.28 8.90
CA GLY A 43 -6.53 -11.85 8.19
C GLY A 43 -6.42 -10.58 7.35
N LEU A 44 -5.22 -9.97 7.23
CA LEU A 44 -5.01 -8.73 6.49
C LEU A 44 -3.65 -8.72 5.79
N HIS A 45 -3.65 -8.47 4.50
CA HIS A 45 -2.44 -8.40 3.68
C HIS A 45 -2.43 -7.11 2.86
N ILE A 46 -1.25 -6.50 2.72
CA ILE A 46 -1.07 -5.24 2.00
C ILE A 46 0.01 -5.43 0.96
N GLU A 47 -0.32 -5.19 -0.30
CA GLU A 47 0.60 -5.23 -1.44
C GLU A 47 0.83 -3.81 -1.94
N ILE A 48 2.10 -3.43 -2.13
CA ILE A 48 2.49 -2.17 -2.76
C ILE A 48 3.26 -2.54 -4.02
N GLY A 49 2.69 -2.24 -5.19
CA GLY A 49 3.18 -2.74 -6.47
C GLY A 49 3.26 -1.68 -7.54
N HIS A 50 4.26 -1.81 -8.42
CA HIS A 50 4.32 -1.14 -9.71
C HIS A 50 3.81 -2.08 -10.79
N HIS A 51 2.65 -1.74 -11.35
CA HIS A 51 2.02 -2.48 -12.42
C HIS A 51 2.38 -1.86 -13.77
N GLY A 52 3.09 -2.64 -14.59
CA GLY A 52 3.40 -2.26 -15.96
C GLY A 52 2.16 -2.39 -16.86
N GLY A 53 2.03 -1.51 -17.85
CA GLY A 53 0.92 -1.51 -18.80
C GLY A 53 1.03 -0.36 -19.79
N ARG A 54 -0.05 -0.08 -20.54
CA ARG A 54 -0.15 1.10 -21.41
C ARG A 54 -0.01 2.39 -20.59
N GLU A 55 -0.53 2.38 -19.36
CA GLU A 55 -0.39 3.43 -18.36
C GLU A 55 0.24 2.79 -17.12
N PRO A 56 1.53 3.04 -16.84
CA PRO A 56 2.20 2.45 -15.68
C PRO A 56 1.66 3.04 -14.38
N GLU A 57 1.34 2.18 -13.43
CA GLU A 57 0.73 2.56 -12.17
C GLU A 57 1.48 2.02 -10.96
N LEU A 58 1.52 2.80 -9.89
CA LEU A 58 1.91 2.39 -8.56
C LEU A 58 0.65 2.41 -7.68
N GLY A 59 0.31 1.26 -7.12
CA GLY A 59 -0.88 1.11 -6.28
C GLY A 59 -0.57 0.39 -4.99
N THR A 60 -1.46 0.60 -4.02
CA THR A 60 -1.55 -0.22 -2.82
C THR A 60 -2.86 -0.98 -2.84
N VAL A 61 -2.80 -2.29 -2.64
CA VAL A 61 -3.95 -3.18 -2.55
C VAL A 61 -4.03 -3.74 -1.14
N VAL A 62 -5.21 -3.67 -0.55
CA VAL A 62 -5.51 -4.28 0.74
C VAL A 62 -6.34 -5.54 0.50
N VAL A 63 -5.88 -6.65 1.06
CA VAL A 63 -6.46 -7.99 0.90
C VAL A 63 -6.95 -8.50 2.25
N ARG A 64 -8.22 -8.91 2.31
CA ARG A 64 -8.88 -9.49 3.50
C ARG A 64 -9.65 -10.75 3.11
N GLY A 65 -9.07 -11.92 3.38
CA GLY A 65 -9.55 -13.18 2.80
C GLY A 65 -9.56 -13.06 1.27
N ASP A 66 -10.70 -13.33 0.64
CA ASP A 66 -10.86 -13.23 -0.82
C ASP A 66 -11.14 -11.81 -1.33
N ARG A 67 -11.33 -10.82 -0.44
CA ARG A 67 -11.63 -9.44 -0.82
C ARG A 67 -10.34 -8.66 -1.08
N ARG A 68 -10.18 -8.16 -2.30
CA ARG A 68 -9.10 -7.24 -2.69
C ARG A 68 -9.71 -5.87 -2.99
N GLN A 69 -9.17 -4.83 -2.37
CA GLN A 69 -9.65 -3.45 -2.57
C GLN A 69 -8.46 -2.52 -2.76
N SER A 70 -8.61 -1.54 -3.65
CA SER A 70 -7.58 -0.52 -3.83
C SER A 70 -7.53 0.41 -2.61
N LEU A 71 -6.35 0.96 -2.34
CA LEU A 71 -6.21 1.96 -1.28
C LEU A 71 -7.10 3.18 -1.55
N ALA A 72 -7.23 3.62 -2.80
CA ALA A 72 -8.06 4.77 -3.16
C ALA A 72 -9.54 4.53 -2.80
N ASP A 73 -10.09 3.36 -3.12
CA ASP A 73 -11.48 3.02 -2.79
C ASP A 73 -11.71 2.99 -1.28
N LEU A 74 -10.78 2.38 -0.53
CA LEU A 74 -10.87 2.31 0.92
C LEU A 74 -10.71 3.69 1.57
N TYR A 75 -9.79 4.52 1.06
CA TYR A 75 -9.55 5.88 1.53
C TYR A 75 -10.79 6.77 1.37
N THR A 76 -11.46 6.68 0.21
CA THR A 76 -12.72 7.39 -0.02
C THR A 76 -13.87 6.80 0.80
N ALA A 77 -14.01 5.48 0.88
CA ALA A 77 -15.06 4.84 1.66
C ALA A 77 -14.97 5.13 3.17
N ALA A 78 -13.74 5.29 3.70
CA ALA A 78 -13.49 5.66 5.09
C ALA A 78 -13.66 7.18 5.36
N GLY A 79 -13.96 7.99 4.33
CA GLY A 79 -14.10 9.43 4.47
C GLY A 79 -12.78 10.18 4.70
N CYS A 80 -11.63 9.56 4.40
CA CYS A 80 -10.31 10.19 4.57
C CYS A 80 -10.03 11.28 3.53
N GLY A 81 -10.74 11.25 2.39
CA GLY A 81 -10.64 12.24 1.30
C GLY A 81 -10.98 11.63 -0.07
N PRO A 82 -10.91 12.43 -1.15
CA PRO A 82 -11.17 11.95 -2.51
C PRO A 82 -10.07 11.01 -3.01
N ALA A 83 -10.41 10.13 -3.96
CA ALA A 83 -9.45 9.24 -4.62
C ALA A 83 -8.26 9.97 -5.26
N GLN A 84 -8.41 11.25 -5.59
CA GLN A 84 -7.37 12.12 -6.15
C GLN A 84 -6.19 12.33 -5.19
N ASP A 85 -6.42 12.16 -3.88
CA ASP A 85 -5.37 12.22 -2.85
C ASP A 85 -4.47 10.97 -2.87
N VAL A 86 -4.89 9.92 -3.58
CA VAL A 86 -4.19 8.64 -3.71
C VAL A 86 -3.92 8.34 -5.19
N PRO A 87 -3.12 9.19 -5.88
CA PRO A 87 -2.88 9.01 -7.30
C PRO A 87 -2.03 7.75 -7.57
N SER A 88 -2.34 7.03 -8.67
CA SER A 88 -1.63 5.81 -9.05
C SER A 88 -0.65 5.99 -10.21
N ASN A 89 -0.74 7.05 -11.02
CA ASN A 89 0.10 7.20 -12.21
C ASN A 89 1.60 7.27 -11.89
N ALA A 90 2.41 6.41 -12.51
CA ALA A 90 3.81 6.21 -12.14
C ALA A 90 4.71 5.81 -13.33
N HIS A 91 4.82 6.68 -14.34
CA HIS A 91 5.57 6.42 -15.58
C HIS A 91 7.06 6.80 -15.55
N SER A 92 7.56 7.35 -14.44
CA SER A 92 8.95 7.76 -14.28
C SER A 92 9.47 7.49 -12.86
N PRO A 93 10.79 7.31 -12.65
CA PRO A 93 11.35 7.07 -11.32
C PRO A 93 10.99 8.16 -10.30
N ALA A 94 11.04 9.44 -10.72
CA ALA A 94 10.67 10.55 -9.85
C ALA A 94 9.20 10.48 -9.42
N LEU A 95 8.29 10.13 -10.34
CA LEU A 95 6.89 9.94 -10.00
C LEU A 95 6.69 8.72 -9.11
N VAL A 96 7.35 7.59 -9.35
CA VAL A 96 7.23 6.41 -8.47
C VAL A 96 7.60 6.79 -7.03
N ARG A 97 8.70 7.51 -6.80
CA ARG A 97 9.07 8.00 -5.47
C ARG A 97 8.01 8.87 -4.83
N THR A 98 7.47 9.83 -5.60
CA THR A 98 6.40 10.71 -5.11
C THR A 98 5.14 9.91 -4.79
N ARG A 99 4.76 8.96 -5.65
CA ARG A 99 3.59 8.09 -5.44
C ARG A 99 3.79 7.18 -4.24
N LEU A 100 4.97 6.59 -4.04
CA LEU A 100 5.27 5.78 -2.84
C LEU A 100 5.03 6.57 -1.56
N ARG A 101 5.48 7.83 -1.49
CA ARG A 101 5.25 8.71 -0.34
C ARG A 101 3.76 9.02 -0.14
N GLN A 102 3.03 9.28 -1.21
CA GLN A 102 1.59 9.56 -1.13
C GLN A 102 0.78 8.33 -0.73
N GLN A 103 1.10 7.16 -1.29
CA GLN A 103 0.51 5.88 -0.92
C GLN A 103 0.80 5.56 0.56
N ALA A 104 2.03 5.77 1.02
CA ALA A 104 2.39 5.60 2.43
C ALA A 104 1.58 6.54 3.34
N ALA A 105 1.49 7.83 3.00
CA ALA A 105 0.74 8.80 3.80
C ALA A 105 -0.77 8.49 3.84
N ALA A 106 -1.35 8.10 2.70
CA ALA A 106 -2.76 7.71 2.61
C ALA A 106 -3.04 6.42 3.40
N LEU A 107 -2.18 5.42 3.27
CA LEU A 107 -2.30 4.17 4.02
C LEU A 107 -2.14 4.41 5.52
N GLN A 108 -1.19 5.23 5.94
CA GLN A 108 -0.99 5.57 7.35
C GLN A 108 -2.22 6.26 7.96
N ARG A 109 -2.92 7.11 7.20
CA ARG A 109 -4.20 7.73 7.63
C ARG A 109 -5.34 6.72 7.69
N LEU A 110 -5.38 5.80 6.74
CA LEU A 110 -6.43 4.78 6.66
C LEU A 110 -6.22 3.66 7.72
N LEU A 111 -4.98 3.43 8.15
CA LEU A 111 -4.59 2.30 9.00
C LEU A 111 -5.45 2.13 10.26
N PRO A 112 -5.81 3.17 11.04
CA PRO A 112 -6.68 3.02 12.20
C PRO A 112 -8.08 2.49 11.89
N THR A 113 -8.57 2.70 10.66
CA THR A 113 -9.85 2.12 10.21
C THR A 113 -9.67 0.69 9.69
N LEU A 114 -8.46 0.35 9.23
CA LEU A 114 -8.17 -0.99 8.74
C LEU A 114 -7.92 -1.99 9.85
N LEU A 115 -7.37 -1.51 10.96
CA LEU A 115 -7.17 -2.28 12.16
C LEU A 115 -8.38 -1.95 13.04
N PRO A 116 -9.51 -2.68 12.94
CA PRO A 116 -10.51 -2.54 13.99
C PRO A 116 -9.73 -2.75 15.28
N GLY A 117 -9.84 -1.78 16.18
CA GLY A 117 -9.20 -1.88 17.48
C GLY A 117 -9.44 -3.29 18.01
N GLU A 118 -8.45 -3.85 18.68
CA GLU A 118 -8.71 -4.83 19.72
C GLU A 118 -9.80 -4.19 20.60
N ALA A 119 -11.06 -4.38 20.23
CA ALA A 119 -12.19 -4.01 21.01
C ALA A 119 -12.06 -4.98 22.15
N VAL A 120 -11.47 -4.48 23.24
CA VAL A 120 -11.39 -5.11 24.54
C VAL A 120 -12.71 -5.84 24.74
N GLY A 121 -12.67 -7.15 24.55
CA GLY A 121 -13.78 -8.02 24.88
C GLY A 121 -13.99 -7.88 26.37
N GLY A 122 -15.19 -7.49 26.78
CA GLY A 122 -15.54 -7.39 28.19
C GLY A 122 -16.80 -6.57 28.44
N GLY A 123 -17.87 -6.86 27.70
CA GLY A 123 -19.21 -6.59 28.21
C GLY A 123 -19.68 -7.79 29.05
N GLY A 124 -20.35 -7.51 30.16
CA GLY A 124 -21.08 -8.49 30.96
C GLY A 124 -20.60 -8.60 32.40
#